data_AF-A0A1I3SNA5-F1
#
_entry.id   AF-A0A1I3SNA5-F1
#
_cell.length_a   1.000
_cell.length_b   1.000
_cell.length_c   1.000
_cell.angle_alpha   90.00
_cell.angle_beta   90.00
_cell.angle_gamma   90.00
#
_symmetry.space_group_name_H-M   'P 1'
#
loop_
_entity.id
_entity.type
_entity.pdbx_description
1 polymer ?
#
loop_
_entity_poly.entity_id
_entity_poly.type
_entity_poly.pdbx_seq_one_letter_code
_entity_poly.pdbx_strand_id
1 'polypeptide(L)'
;MKLNLKNVFLYLSVLTFIISLFLPVHLIFTTPHDYFGYIYASLGWMSFPNLDFFCWISNFTLLLGWFFYKKKIGLIFNLLTLILMSLYGINHILELDFFIIDEYSLPLFGYWFWLLSPVFLLVSQIKQHNNGLF
;
A
#
# COMPACT_ATOMS: atom_id res chain seq x y z
N MET A 1 6.33 -19.73 22.16
CA MET A 1 6.77 -19.35 20.80
C MET A 1 7.49 -18.01 20.87
N LYS A 2 8.83 -17.96 20.78
CA LYS A 2 9.56 -16.67 20.79
C LYS A 2 9.33 -15.98 19.45
N LEU A 3 8.62 -14.86 19.44
CA LEU A 3 8.50 -14.04 18.23
C LEU A 3 9.90 -13.60 17.78
N ASN A 4 10.26 -13.90 16.54
CA ASN A 4 11.53 -13.45 15.99
C ASN A 4 11.44 -11.94 15.72
N LEU A 5 11.87 -11.13 16.69
CA LEU A 5 11.93 -9.66 16.67
C LEU A 5 12.66 -9.08 15.45
N LYS A 6 13.42 -9.89 14.70
CA LYS A 6 14.06 -9.49 13.45
C LYS A 6 13.06 -9.25 12.32
N ASN A 7 11.94 -9.97 12.30
CA ASN A 7 10.96 -9.93 11.21
C ASN A 7 9.60 -9.32 11.61
N VAL A 8 9.47 -8.79 12.84
CA VAL A 8 8.21 -8.20 13.33
C VAL A 8 7.66 -7.15 12.39
N PHE A 9 8.52 -6.27 11.87
CA PHE A 9 8.10 -5.20 10.95
C PHE A 9 7.66 -5.72 9.58
N LEU A 10 8.26 -6.81 9.08
CA LEU A 10 7.75 -7.48 7.87
C LEU A 10 6.35 -8.05 8.13
N TYR A 11 6.13 -8.70 9.27
CA TYR A 11 4.80 -9.21 9.61
C TYR A 11 3.77 -8.09 9.82
N LEU A 12 4.17 -6.97 10.42
CA LEU A 12 3.31 -5.80 10.56
C LEU A 12 2.94 -5.22 9.20
N SER A 13 3.90 -5.13 8.27
CA SER A 13 3.65 -4.70 6.89
C SER A 13 2.58 -5.56 6.22
N VAL A 14 2.75 -6.89 6.27
CA VAL A 14 1.77 -7.84 5.70
C VAL A 14 0.41 -7.71 6.39
N LEU A 15 0.39 -7.60 7.72
CA LEU A 15 -0.83 -7.49 8.49
C LEU A 15 -1.60 -6.20 8.18
N THR A 16 -0.92 -5.04 8.11
CA THR A 16 -1.58 -3.77 7.79
C THR A 16 -2.10 -3.74 6.36
N PHE A 17 -1.40 -4.38 5.42
CA PHE A 17 -1.92 -4.56 4.08
C PHE A 17 -3.19 -5.41 4.08
N ILE A 18 -3.19 -6.57 4.75
CA ILE A 18 -4.37 -7.43 4.84
C ILE A 18 -5.54 -6.67 5.47
N ILE A 19 -5.30 -5.93 6.56
CA ILE A 19 -6.32 -5.08 7.19
C ILE A 19 -6.86 -4.06 6.17
N SER A 20 -6.00 -3.41 5.39
CA SER A 20 -6.46 -2.44 4.39
C SER A 20 -7.34 -3.05 3.29
N LEU A 21 -7.17 -4.34 2.97
CA LEU A 21 -8.02 -5.02 1.99
C LEU A 21 -9.46 -5.18 2.50
N PHE A 22 -9.65 -5.34 3.80
CA PHE A 22 -10.95 -5.52 4.45
C PHE A 22 -11.56 -4.22 4.97
N LEU A 23 -10.92 -3.07 4.72
CA LEU A 23 -11.45 -1.75 5.06
C LEU A 23 -11.89 -1.03 3.79
N PRO A 24 -12.94 -0.19 3.86
CA PRO A 24 -13.25 0.71 2.77
C PRO A 24 -12.10 1.72 2.64
N VAL A 25 -11.67 1.98 1.41
CA VAL A 25 -10.60 2.95 1.12
C VAL A 25 -11.00 4.34 1.60
N HIS A 26 -12.28 4.68 1.41
CA HIS A 26 -12.92 5.92 1.84
C HIS A 26 -13.94 5.70 2.96
N LEU A 27 -14.18 6.72 3.80
CA LEU A 27 -15.31 6.71 4.73
C LEU A 27 -16.62 6.95 3.97
N ILE A 28 -17.31 5.87 3.64
CA ILE A 28 -18.64 5.87 3.02
C ILE A 28 -19.63 5.11 3.90
N PHE A 29 -20.81 5.68 4.09
CA PHE A 29 -21.88 5.08 4.90
C PHE A 29 -22.97 4.37 4.09
N THR A 30 -23.08 4.64 2.79
CA THR A 30 -24.20 4.18 1.95
C THR A 30 -23.91 2.90 1.17
N THR A 31 -22.75 2.80 0.53
CA THR A 31 -22.34 1.63 -0.28
C THR A 31 -20.87 1.25 -0.04
N PRO A 32 -20.45 0.99 1.21
CA PRO A 32 -19.03 0.75 1.53
C PRO A 32 -18.45 -0.48 0.83
N HIS A 33 -19.31 -1.41 0.39
CA HIS A 33 -18.90 -2.65 -0.26
C HIS A 33 -18.17 -2.45 -1.58
N ASP A 34 -18.53 -1.42 -2.34
CA ASP A 34 -17.92 -1.14 -3.65
C ASP A 34 -16.54 -0.49 -3.53
N TYR A 35 -16.19 -0.03 -2.33
CA TYR A 35 -14.97 0.73 -2.04
C TYR A 35 -13.99 -0.03 -1.14
N PHE A 36 -14.18 -1.34 -0.93
CA PHE A 36 -13.23 -2.13 -0.14
C PHE A 36 -11.87 -2.23 -0.80
N GLY A 37 -10.79 -2.20 -0.01
CA GLY A 37 -9.43 -2.27 -0.52
C GLY A 37 -9.14 -3.51 -1.40
N TYR A 38 -9.80 -4.64 -1.17
CA TYR A 38 -9.66 -5.81 -2.06
C TYR A 38 -10.17 -5.56 -3.48
N ILE A 39 -11.14 -4.66 -3.67
CA ILE A 39 -11.64 -4.26 -4.98
C ILE A 39 -10.54 -3.47 -5.71
N TYR A 40 -9.93 -2.49 -5.04
CA TYR A 40 -8.79 -1.73 -5.57
C TYR A 40 -7.57 -2.62 -5.85
N ALA A 41 -7.39 -3.70 -5.07
CA ALA A 41 -6.31 -4.67 -5.30
C ALA A 41 -6.58 -5.62 -6.48
N SER A 42 -7.83 -6.01 -6.72
CA SER A 42 -8.20 -7.03 -7.71
C SER A 42 -8.57 -6.45 -9.08
N LEU A 43 -9.21 -5.28 -9.13
CA LEU A 43 -9.85 -4.75 -10.34
C LEU A 43 -9.07 -3.64 -11.06
N GLY A 44 -7.84 -3.33 -10.62
CA GLY A 44 -7.06 -2.24 -11.21
C GLY A 44 -6.64 -2.40 -12.67
N TRP A 45 -6.82 -3.58 -13.28
CA TRP A 45 -6.65 -3.79 -14.73
C TRP A 45 -7.97 -3.91 -15.51
N MET A 46 -9.04 -4.43 -14.89
CA MET A 46 -10.35 -4.62 -15.55
C MET A 46 -11.22 -3.36 -15.58
N SER A 47 -10.88 -2.33 -14.80
CA SER A 47 -11.67 -1.11 -14.62
C SER A 47 -11.03 0.16 -15.21
N PHE A 48 -10.09 0.01 -16.15
CA PHE A 48 -9.53 1.13 -16.92
C PHE A 48 -10.67 1.79 -17.74
N PRO A 49 -11.29 2.86 -17.23
CA PRO A 49 -10.68 4.20 -17.15
C PRO A 49 -10.85 4.94 -15.80
N ASN A 50 -11.42 4.33 -14.75
CA ASN A 50 -11.93 5.07 -13.58
C ASN A 50 -11.27 4.69 -12.24
N LEU A 51 -10.36 3.72 -12.21
CA LEU A 51 -9.70 3.26 -10.98
C LEU A 51 -8.18 3.41 -11.07
N ASP A 52 -7.62 4.11 -10.08
CA ASP A 52 -6.25 4.63 -10.05
C ASP A 52 -5.16 3.58 -10.33
N PHE A 53 -4.53 3.71 -11.50
CA PHE A 53 -3.35 2.95 -11.92
C PHE A 53 -2.27 2.88 -10.82
N PHE A 54 -2.11 3.98 -10.06
CA PHE A 54 -1.19 4.05 -8.92
C PHE A 54 -1.52 3.05 -7.81
N CYS A 55 -2.79 2.85 -7.48
CA CYS A 55 -3.22 1.85 -6.49
C CYS A 55 -2.89 0.44 -6.95
N TRP A 56 -3.15 0.13 -8.22
CA TRP A 56 -2.87 -1.18 -8.77
C TRP A 56 -1.37 -1.49 -8.79
N ILE A 57 -0.56 -0.61 -9.40
CA ILE A 57 0.89 -0.85 -9.55
C ILE A 57 1.64 -0.79 -8.22
N SER A 58 1.19 0.01 -7.25
CA SER A 58 1.75 0.00 -5.89
C SER A 58 1.53 -1.33 -5.16
N ASN A 59 0.38 -2.00 -5.35
CA ASN A 59 0.15 -3.34 -4.78
C ASN A 59 1.14 -4.38 -5.32
N PHE A 60 1.39 -4.38 -6.64
CA PHE A 60 2.38 -5.29 -7.24
C PHE A 60 3.80 -4.99 -6.76
N THR A 61 4.18 -3.72 -6.70
CA THR A 61 5.51 -3.33 -6.24
C THR A 61 5.71 -3.64 -4.74
N LEU A 62 4.67 -3.54 -3.92
CA LEU A 62 4.69 -3.96 -2.52
C LEU A 62 4.96 -5.46 -2.38
N LEU A 63 4.24 -6.29 -3.15
CA LEU A 63 4.43 -7.75 -3.17
C LEU A 63 5.86 -8.13 -3.56
N LEU A 64 6.41 -7.46 -4.58
CA LEU A 64 7.82 -7.63 -4.98
C LEU A 64 8.78 -7.18 -3.86
N GLY A 65 8.44 -6.09 -3.16
CA GLY A 65 9.15 -5.63 -1.97
C GLY A 65 9.21 -6.69 -0.87
N TRP A 66 8.10 -7.39 -0.61
CA TRP A 66 8.07 -8.50 0.34
C TRP A 66 8.89 -9.69 -0.13
N PHE A 67 8.77 -10.09 -1.39
CA PHE A 67 9.50 -11.26 -1.90
C PHE A 67 11.02 -11.03 -1.87
N PHE A 68 11.45 -9.80 -2.16
CA PHE A 68 12.85 -9.40 -2.19
C PHE A 68 13.30 -8.64 -0.93
N TYR A 69 12.60 -8.74 0.20
CA TYR A 69 12.86 -7.92 1.39
C TYR A 69 14.30 -8.01 1.92
N LYS A 70 14.97 -9.14 1.72
CA LYS A 70 16.38 -9.37 2.07
C LYS A 70 17.35 -9.04 0.93
N LYS A 71 16.97 -8.24 -0.07
CA LYS A 71 17.81 -7.85 -1.20
C LYS A 71 17.77 -6.33 -1.37
N LYS A 72 18.86 -5.72 -1.84
CA LYS A 72 18.89 -4.28 -2.19
C LYS A 72 17.79 -3.90 -3.19
N ILE A 73 17.49 -4.79 -4.14
CA ILE A 73 16.40 -4.58 -5.09
C ILE A 73 15.02 -4.50 -4.42
N GLY A 74 14.82 -5.19 -3.28
CA GLY A 74 13.59 -5.08 -2.50
C GLY A 74 13.41 -3.70 -1.86
N LEU A 75 14.50 -3.01 -1.52
CA LEU A 75 14.44 -1.62 -1.03
C LEU A 75 13.94 -0.69 -2.14
N ILE A 76 14.41 -0.90 -3.38
CA ILE A 76 13.97 -0.13 -4.55
C ILE A 76 12.47 -0.32 -4.78
N PHE A 77 11.99 -1.57 -4.78
CA PHE A 77 10.56 -1.85 -4.93
C PHE A 77 9.72 -1.22 -3.81
N ASN A 78 10.20 -1.26 -2.58
CA ASN A 78 9.50 -0.66 -1.45
C ASN A 78 9.47 0.88 -1.51
N LEU A 79 10.57 1.53 -1.92
CA LEU A 79 10.59 2.98 -2.14
C LEU A 79 9.64 3.37 -3.29
N LEU A 80 9.65 2.62 -4.39
CA LEU A 80 8.70 2.83 -5.48
C LEU A 80 7.26 2.67 -5.01
N THR A 81 6.98 1.67 -4.17
CA THR A 81 5.67 1.47 -3.54
C THR A 81 5.25 2.71 -2.74
N LEU A 82 6.11 3.20 -1.84
CA LEU A 82 5.84 4.41 -1.05
C LEU A 82 5.52 5.61 -1.92
N ILE A 83 6.29 5.82 -3.00
CA ILE A 83 6.08 6.92 -3.93
C ILE A 83 4.70 6.78 -4.60
N LEU A 84 4.39 5.61 -5.14
CA LEU A 84 3.11 5.37 -5.85
C LEU A 84 1.90 5.52 -4.91
N MET A 85 1.95 4.96 -3.70
CA MET A 85 0.88 5.11 -2.71
C MET A 85 0.73 6.56 -2.24
N SER A 86 1.84 7.29 -2.13
CA SER A 86 1.82 8.72 -1.77
C SER A 86 1.25 9.55 -2.92
N LEU A 87 1.59 9.24 -4.17
CA LEU A 87 1.05 9.93 -5.35
C LEU A 87 -0.48 9.78 -5.42
N TYR A 88 -1.02 8.60 -5.13
CA TYR A 88 -2.47 8.43 -5.03
C TYR A 88 -3.06 9.33 -3.93
N GLY A 89 -2.49 9.32 -2.72
CA GLY A 89 -2.98 10.17 -1.63
C GLY A 89 -2.86 11.67 -1.92
N ILE A 90 -1.77 12.10 -2.54
CA ILE A 90 -1.56 13.50 -2.95
C ILE A 90 -2.56 13.88 -4.05
N ASN A 91 -2.75 13.03 -5.06
CA ASN A 91 -3.75 13.26 -6.10
C ASN A 91 -5.14 13.43 -5.48
N HIS A 92 -5.51 12.52 -4.55
CA HIS A 92 -6.79 12.55 -3.85
C HIS A 92 -6.99 13.79 -2.99
N ILE A 93 -5.97 14.18 -2.19
CA ILE A 93 -6.09 15.32 -1.25
C ILE A 93 -6.08 16.67 -1.97
N LEU A 94 -5.30 16.78 -3.05
CA LEU A 94 -5.11 18.04 -3.78
C LEU A 94 -5.98 18.16 -5.03
N GLU A 95 -6.80 17.14 -5.33
CA GLU A 95 -7.70 17.10 -6.48
C GLU A 95 -6.97 17.42 -7.80
N LEU A 96 -5.76 16.86 -7.98
CA LEU A 96 -4.86 17.23 -9.08
C LEU A 96 -5.27 16.67 -10.45
N ASP A 97 -6.27 15.79 -10.47
CA ASP A 97 -6.85 15.22 -11.69
C ASP A 97 -5.83 14.53 -12.62
N PHE A 98 -4.81 13.88 -12.03
CA PHE A 98 -3.83 13.11 -12.82
C PHE A 98 -4.48 11.98 -13.64
N PHE A 99 -5.56 11.42 -13.09
CA PHE A 99 -6.51 10.51 -13.69
C PHE A 99 -7.86 10.82 -13.02
N ILE A 100 -8.97 10.81 -13.75
CA ILE A 100 -10.30 11.20 -13.22
C ILE A 100 -10.61 10.37 -11.97
N ILE A 101 -10.67 11.00 -10.80
CA ILE A 101 -11.13 10.38 -9.55
C ILE A 101 -12.49 10.99 -9.20
N ASP A 102 -13.55 10.19 -9.21
CA ASP A 102 -14.92 10.66 -8.89
C ASP A 102 -15.15 10.86 -7.38
N GLU A 103 -14.15 10.51 -6.56
CA GLU A 103 -14.25 10.28 -5.12
C GLU A 103 -13.49 11.30 -4.26
N TYR A 104 -12.92 12.36 -4.85
CA TYR A 104 -12.10 13.38 -4.16
C TYR A 104 -12.73 13.92 -2.86
N SER A 105 -14.04 14.08 -2.85
CA SER A 105 -14.79 14.61 -1.70
C SER A 105 -14.83 13.68 -0.48
N LEU A 106 -14.40 12.42 -0.61
CA LEU A 106 -14.51 11.43 0.46
C LEU A 106 -13.24 11.32 1.30
N PRO A 107 -13.36 11.16 2.64
CA PRO A 107 -12.18 11.06 3.50
C PRO A 107 -11.46 9.71 3.33
N LEU A 108 -10.14 9.74 3.21
CA LEU A 108 -9.27 8.56 3.19
C LEU A 108 -9.25 7.85 4.56
N PHE A 109 -9.51 6.54 4.58
CA PHE A 109 -9.46 5.71 5.80
C PHE A 109 -8.63 4.44 5.62
N GLY A 110 -9.13 3.46 4.84
CA GLY A 110 -8.38 2.22 4.54
C GLY A 110 -7.02 2.51 3.87
N TYR A 111 -6.94 3.61 3.13
CA TYR A 111 -5.70 4.14 2.54
C TYR A 111 -4.55 4.27 3.55
N TRP A 112 -4.80 4.71 4.78
CA TRP A 112 -3.71 4.92 5.75
C TRP A 112 -3.10 3.59 6.21
N PHE A 113 -3.93 2.56 6.41
CA PHE A 113 -3.43 1.21 6.70
C PHE A 113 -2.64 0.62 5.53
N TRP A 114 -3.08 0.93 4.32
CA TRP A 114 -2.40 0.55 3.09
C TRP A 114 -1.02 1.22 2.98
N LEU A 115 -0.94 2.54 3.19
CA LEU A 115 0.32 3.32 3.18
C LEU A 115 1.28 2.92 4.31
N LEU A 116 0.76 2.52 5.47
CA LEU A 116 1.60 2.03 6.59
C LEU A 116 2.33 0.73 6.26
N SER A 117 1.80 -0.08 5.35
CA SER A 117 2.43 -1.34 4.98
C SER A 117 3.86 -1.18 4.46
N PRO A 118 4.14 -0.40 3.41
CA PRO A 118 5.52 -0.21 2.93
C PRO A 118 6.40 0.57 3.93
N VAL A 119 5.83 1.39 4.82
CA VAL A 119 6.59 2.02 5.92
C VAL A 119 7.16 0.96 6.86
N PHE A 120 6.35 -0.02 7.28
CA PHE A 120 6.86 -1.13 8.10
C PHE A 120 7.86 -2.01 7.35
N LEU A 121 7.65 -2.25 6.06
CA LEU A 121 8.62 -2.96 5.24
C LEU A 121 9.97 -2.22 5.19
N LEU A 122 9.93 -0.89 5.09
CA LEU A 122 11.13 -0.05 5.06
C LEU A 122 11.92 -0.16 6.36
N VAL A 123 11.22 -0.06 7.50
CA VAL A 123 11.83 -0.25 8.82
C VAL A 123 12.47 -1.63 8.94
N SER A 124 11.81 -2.68 8.42
CA SER A 124 12.37 -4.04 8.40
C SER A 124 13.67 -4.11 7.58
N GLN A 125 13.70 -3.49 6.41
CA GLN A 125 14.86 -3.49 5.51
C GLN A 125 16.05 -2.71 6.10
N ILE A 126 15.79 -1.53 6.66
CA ILE A 126 16.81 -0.71 7.34
C ILE A 126 17.40 -1.47 8.53
N LYS A 127 16.56 -2.10 9.35
CA LYS A 127 17.02 -2.89 10.49
C LYS A 127 17.88 -4.08 10.07
N GLN A 128 17.59 -4.71 8.93
CA GLN A 128 18.42 -5.79 8.41
C GLN A 128 19.77 -5.28 7.88
N HIS A 129 19.77 -4.13 7.19
CA HIS A 129 20.99 -3.49 6.73
C HIS A 129 21.92 -3.13 7.90
N ASN A 130 21.40 -2.50 8.95
CA ASN A 130 22.18 -2.13 10.13
C ASN A 130 22.73 -3.33 10.93
N ASN A 131 22.12 -4.51 10.78
CA ASN A 131 22.58 -5.74 11.43
C ASN A 131 23.60 -6.53 10.59
N GLY A 132 24.11 -5.98 9.48
CA GLY A 132 25.14 -6.63 8.65
C GLY A 132 24.66 -7.88 7.93
N LEU A 133 23.36 -8.01 7.65
CA LEU A 133 22.79 -9.14 6.89
C LEU A 133 22.98 -9.00 5.36
N PHE A 134 23.94 -8.17 4.94
CA PHE A 134 24.21 -7.80 3.55
C PHE A 134 25.69 -7.53 3.32
#